data_AF-A0A6B3TR79-F1
#
_entry.id   AF-A0A6B3TR79-F1
#
_cell.length_a   1.000
_cell.length_b   1.000
_cell.length_c   1.000
_cell.angle_alpha   90.00
_cell.angle_beta   90.00
_cell.angle_gamma   90.00
#
_symmetry.space_group_name_H-M   'P 1'
#
loop_
_entity.id
_entity.type
_entity.pdbx_description
1 polymer ?
#
loop_
_entity_poly.entity_id
_entity_poly.type
_entity_poly.pdbx_seq_one_letter_code
_entity_poly.pdbx_strand_id
1 'polypeptide(L)'
;MEKNWSISLEHEEYEKNRELLMVDAIEAVKQTAKGCYVNVVTPESFGNPELYLTQELENVFGDEIKLKFIDQCSCGGYVLRVWKMK
;
A
#
# COMPACT_ATOMS: atom_id res chain seq x y z
N MET A 1 14.13 13.64 -10.43
CA MET A 1 12.78 13.30 -10.94
C MET A 1 12.16 12.37 -9.94
N GLU A 2 11.20 12.87 -9.18
CA GLU A 2 10.36 12.03 -8.34
C GLU A 2 9.43 11.22 -9.27
N LYS A 3 9.21 9.94 -8.96
CA LYS A 3 8.49 9.01 -9.83
C LYS A 3 7.46 8.24 -9.03
N ASN A 4 6.31 8.01 -9.66
CA ASN A 4 5.36 7.03 -9.18
C ASN A 4 6.01 5.63 -9.25
N TRP A 5 5.69 4.78 -8.27
CA TRP A 5 6.31 3.47 -8.16
C TRP A 5 5.35 2.44 -7.54
N SER A 6 5.80 1.20 -7.45
CA SER A 6 5.06 0.10 -6.84
C SER A 6 5.97 -0.64 -5.86
N ILE A 7 5.40 -1.10 -4.75
CA ILE A 7 6.02 -2.05 -3.84
C ILE A 7 5.21 -3.34 -3.87
N SER A 8 5.90 -4.47 -4.09
CA SER A 8 5.31 -5.80 -4.01
C SER A 8 5.51 -6.37 -2.62
N LEU A 9 4.43 -6.42 -1.84
CA LEU A 9 4.37 -7.04 -0.51
C LEU A 9 3.58 -8.36 -0.58
N GLU A 10 3.76 -9.11 -1.68
CA GLU A 10 2.99 -10.32 -2.01
C GLU A 10 3.77 -11.63 -1.78
N HIS A 11 5.01 -11.54 -1.30
CA HIS A 11 5.87 -12.70 -1.08
C HIS A 11 5.51 -13.48 0.21
N GLU A 12 6.02 -14.70 0.34
CA GLU A 12 5.66 -15.65 1.41
C GLU A 12 5.81 -15.08 2.83
N GLU A 13 6.80 -14.21 3.04
CA GLU A 13 7.01 -13.52 4.33
C GLU A 13 5.84 -12.61 4.72
N TYR A 14 5.22 -11.94 3.74
CA TYR A 14 4.07 -11.07 3.94
C TYR A 14 2.78 -11.87 4.06
N GLU A 15 2.61 -12.96 3.31
CA GLU A 15 1.42 -13.84 3.39
C GLU A 15 1.16 -14.38 4.80
N LYS A 16 2.22 -14.53 5.60
CA LYS A 16 2.17 -15.06 6.97
C LYS A 16 2.31 -13.97 8.03
N ASN A 17 2.63 -12.73 7.65
CA ASN A 17 2.90 -11.65 8.57
C ASN A 17 2.26 -10.33 8.13
N ARG A 18 1.01 -10.14 8.55
CA ARG A 18 0.25 -8.91 8.29
C ARG A 18 0.87 -7.67 8.94
N GLU A 19 1.53 -7.83 10.08
CA GLU A 19 2.17 -6.71 10.77
C GLU A 19 3.36 -6.16 9.97
N LEU A 20 4.21 -7.05 9.46
CA LEU A 20 5.32 -6.68 8.56
C LEU A 20 4.80 -5.96 7.30
N LEU A 21 3.72 -6.47 6.71
CA LEU A 21 3.07 -5.81 5.56
C LEU A 21 2.64 -4.38 5.90
N MET A 22 2.02 -4.15 7.05
CA MET A 22 1.59 -2.82 7.47
C MET A 22 2.79 -1.88 7.68
N VAL A 23 3.85 -2.37 8.34
CA VAL A 23 5.09 -1.61 8.57
C VAL A 23 5.72 -1.17 7.26
N ASP A 24 5.89 -2.08 6.31
CA ASP A 24 6.55 -1.80 5.04
C ASP A 24 5.67 -0.96 4.10
N ALA A 25 4.36 -1.13 4.14
CA ALA A 25 3.43 -0.25 3.43
C ALA A 25 3.51 1.19 3.94
N ILE A 26 3.56 1.40 5.26
CA ILE A 26 3.76 2.73 5.86
C ILE A 26 5.10 3.31 5.41
N GLU A 27 6.16 2.52 5.45
CA GLU A 27 7.49 2.97 5.05
C GLU A 27 7.55 3.36 3.56
N ALA A 28 6.88 2.60 2.69
CA ALA A 28 6.76 2.95 1.27
C ALA A 28 6.06 4.29 1.06
N VAL A 29 5.00 4.59 1.81
CA VAL A 29 4.31 5.89 1.74
C VAL A 29 5.19 7.03 2.28
N LYS A 30 6.00 6.78 3.33
CA LYS A 30 6.98 7.76 3.82
C LYS A 30 8.02 8.12 2.76
N GLN A 31 8.58 7.12 2.07
CA GLN A 31 9.59 7.31 1.02
C GLN A 31 9.02 7.89 -0.27
N THR A 32 7.71 7.75 -0.49
CA THR A 32 7.04 8.37 -1.62
C THR A 32 7.14 9.88 -1.54
N ALA A 33 7.49 10.50 -2.66
CA ALA A 33 7.59 11.94 -2.79
C ALA A 33 6.21 12.61 -2.86
N LYS A 34 6.15 13.89 -2.47
CA LYS A 34 4.94 14.71 -2.56
C LYS A 34 4.53 14.87 -4.03
N GLY A 35 3.24 14.74 -4.32
CA GLY A 35 2.71 14.75 -5.68
C GLY A 35 2.90 13.42 -6.46
N CYS A 36 3.52 12.41 -5.84
CA CYS A 36 3.65 11.06 -6.41
C CYS A 36 2.72 10.07 -5.70
N TYR A 37 2.62 8.86 -6.26
CA TYR A 37 1.95 7.73 -5.61
C TYR A 37 2.84 6.49 -5.53
N VAL A 38 2.51 5.63 -4.57
CA VAL A 38 2.95 4.24 -4.53
C VAL A 38 1.76 3.31 -4.69
N ASN A 39 1.90 2.29 -5.53
CA ASN A 39 0.99 1.14 -5.50
C ASN A 39 1.53 0.13 -4.48
N VAL A 40 0.76 -0.15 -3.45
CA VAL A 40 1.04 -1.22 -2.51
C VAL A 40 0.31 -2.47 -2.99
N VAL A 41 1.08 -3.47 -3.44
CA VAL A 41 0.54 -4.76 -3.86
C VAL A 41 0.56 -5.71 -2.65
N THR A 42 -0.60 -6.17 -2.21
CA THR A 42 -0.75 -7.03 -1.04
C THR A 42 -1.10 -8.47 -1.43
N PRO A 43 -0.81 -9.47 -0.60
CA PRO A 43 -1.09 -10.86 -0.94
C PRO A 43 -2.60 -11.15 -0.99
N GLU A 44 -2.98 -12.17 -1.76
CA GLU A 44 -4.37 -12.62 -1.86
C GLU A 44 -4.91 -13.11 -0.50
N SER A 45 -4.05 -13.74 0.31
CA SER A 45 -4.41 -14.41 1.56
C SER A 45 -5.07 -13.50 2.61
N PHE A 46 -4.83 -12.18 2.54
CA PHE A 46 -5.44 -11.20 3.43
C PHE A 46 -6.67 -10.49 2.84
N GLY A 47 -7.04 -10.80 1.60
CA GLY A 47 -8.18 -10.20 0.90
C GLY A 47 -7.98 -8.72 0.55
N ASN A 48 -9.08 -8.01 0.31
CA ASN A 48 -9.04 -6.61 -0.11
C ASN A 48 -8.38 -5.70 0.97
N PRO A 49 -7.29 -4.98 0.64
CA PRO A 49 -6.58 -4.10 1.56
C PRO A 49 -7.40 -2.90 2.05
N GLU A 50 -8.50 -2.53 1.40
CA GLU A 50 -9.43 -1.52 1.93
C GLU A 50 -10.04 -1.90 3.27
N LEU A 51 -10.04 -3.18 3.63
CA LEU A 51 -10.61 -3.66 4.89
C LEU A 51 -9.62 -3.60 6.06
N TYR A 52 -8.35 -3.29 5.81
CA TYR A 52 -7.33 -3.36 6.86
C TYR A 52 -6.14 -2.43 6.75
N LEU A 53 -5.78 -1.98 5.55
CA LEU A 53 -4.59 -1.16 5.32
C LEU A 53 -4.94 0.33 5.23
N THR A 54 -6.11 0.65 4.68
CA THR A 54 -6.57 2.05 4.53
C THR A 54 -6.64 2.77 5.87
N GLN A 55 -7.31 2.18 6.87
CA GLN A 55 -7.43 2.80 8.19
C GLN A 55 -6.06 3.01 8.86
N GLU A 56 -5.14 2.05 8.72
CA GLU A 56 -3.80 2.18 9.29
C GLU A 56 -2.98 3.29 8.61
N LEU A 57 -3.06 3.39 7.29
CA LEU A 57 -2.42 4.48 6.56
C LEU A 57 -3.05 5.84 6.89
N GLU A 58 -4.36 5.92 7.01
CA GLU A 58 -5.06 7.15 7.43
C GLU A 58 -4.72 7.55 8.87
N ASN A 59 -4.54 6.59 9.78
CA ASN A 59 -4.12 6.86 11.15
C ASN A 59 -2.71 7.49 11.21
N VAL A 60 -1.81 7.08 10.29
CA VAL A 60 -0.42 7.55 10.27
C VAL A 60 -0.27 8.87 9.51
N PHE A 61 -0.95 9.03 8.36
CA PHE A 61 -0.73 10.16 7.45
C PHE A 61 -1.91 11.13 7.36
N GLY A 62 -3.09 10.75 7.84
CA GLY A 62 -4.28 11.60 7.81
C GLY A 62 -4.58 12.17 6.42
N ASP A 63 -4.68 13.50 6.35
CA ASP A 63 -5.02 14.23 5.12
C ASP A 63 -3.82 14.47 4.18
N GLU A 64 -2.63 13.96 4.52
CA GLU A 64 -1.45 14.00 3.66
C GLU A 64 -1.54 12.99 2.50
N ILE A 65 -2.44 12.00 2.58
CA ILE A 65 -2.60 10.97 1.57
C ILE A 65 -4.01 10.92 0.98
N LYS A 66 -4.11 10.30 -0.20
CA LYS A 66 -5.36 9.77 -0.73
C LYS A 66 -5.17 8.30 -1.09
N LEU A 67 -6.23 7.51 -0.93
CA LEU A 67 -6.20 6.07 -1.11
C LEU A 67 -7.25 5.65 -2.15
N LYS A 68 -6.95 4.62 -2.93
CA LYS A 68 -7.93 3.99 -3.83
C LYS A 68 -7.53 2.56 -4.14
N PHE A 69 -8.45 1.62 -3.97
CA PHE A 69 -8.29 0.29 -4.54
C PHE A 69 -8.34 0.36 -6.08
N ILE A 70 -7.33 -0.21 -6.73
CA ILE A 70 -7.19 -0.14 -8.18
C ILE A 70 -7.71 -1.41 -8.83
N ASP A 71 -7.19 -2.57 -8.44
CA ASP A 71 -7.52 -3.86 -9.06
C ASP A 71 -6.97 -5.05 -8.24
N GLN A 72 -7.35 -6.26 -8.62
CA GLN A 72 -6.67 -7.51 -8.24
C GLN A 72 -5.85 -8.00 -9.44
N CYS A 73 -4.54 -8.19 -9.26
CA CYS A 73 -3.67 -8.71 -10.31
C CYS A 73 -4.04 -10.15 -10.68
N SER A 74 -3.65 -10.59 -11.88
CA SER A 74 -3.80 -11.99 -12.30
C SER A 74 -3.04 -13.00 -11.43
N CYS A 75 -2.12 -12.51 -10.58
CA CYS A 75 -1.44 -13.26 -9.54
C CYS A 75 -2.26 -13.47 -8.26
N GLY A 76 -3.44 -12.84 -8.14
CA GLY A 76 -4.29 -12.87 -6.94
C GLY A 76 -4.05 -11.73 -5.96
N GLY A 77 -2.88 -11.07 -6.02
CA GLY A 77 -2.55 -9.91 -5.19
C GLY A 77 -3.43 -8.68 -5.46
N TYR A 78 -3.66 -7.87 -4.44
CA TYR A 78 -4.53 -6.69 -4.50
C TYR A 78 -3.69 -5.41 -4.59
N VAL A 79 -4.12 -4.44 -5.41
CA VAL A 79 -3.40 -3.18 -5.61
C VAL A 79 -4.12 -2.03 -4.94
N LEU A 80 -3.55 -1.51 -3.85
CA LEU A 80 -3.98 -0.26 -3.22
C LEU A 80 -3.05 0.87 -3.64
N ARG A 81 -3.57 1.91 -4.29
CA ARG A 81 -2.78 3.10 -4.61
C ARG A 81 -2.89 4.13 -3.50
N VAL A 82 -1.74 4.67 -3.11
CA VAL A 82 -1.59 5.73 -2.12
C VAL A 82 -0.91 6.93 -2.77
N TRP A 83 -1.64 8.03 -2.94
CA TRP A 83 -1.07 9.30 -3.39
C TRP A 83 -0.61 10.10 -2.19
N LYS A 84 0.61 10.64 -2.22
CA LYS A 84 1.10 11.57 -1.22
C LYS A 84 0.87 13.00 -1.70
N MET A 85 0.00 13.70 -1.01
CA MET A 85 -0.50 15.03 -1.40
C MET A 85 0.33 16.15 -0.79
N LYS A 86 0.87 15.97 0.41
CA LYS A 86 1.47 17.03 1.22
C LYS A 86 2.86 16.73 1.72
#